data_AF-A0A2E2V250-F1
#
_entry.id   AF-A0A2E2V250-F1
#
_cell.length_a   1.000
_cell.length_b   1.000
_cell.length_c   1.000
_cell.angle_alpha   90.00
_cell.angle_beta   90.00
_cell.angle_gamma   90.00
#
_symmetry.space_group_name_H-M   'P 1'
#
loop_
_entity.id
_entity.type
_entity.pdbx_description
1 polymer ?
#
loop_
_entity_poly.entity_id
_entity_poly.type
_entity_poly.pdbx_seq_one_letter_code
_entity_poly.pdbx_strand_id
1 'polypeptide(L)'
;MIEHRRCFRDPIPEIYESAELLNKALIFHLKNETRKTKELLLKADMPVIRDWTESIWGAKSPYIKIRQVHNPKPRLKKNERIETRMPDKKIKDELIFRDGHNCVFCGIPVIRTEVRNQFKKLYPNEIPWGRKNIEQHSGFQAMWLQYDHLVPHSRGGDNNLDNIVITCAPCNFGRMEYTIEEVSLLNPFERDRVKFKWNGLEDILI
;
A
#
# COMPACT_ATOMS: atom_id res chain seq x y z
N MET A 1 -22.71 -9.85 17.46
CA MET A 1 -22.39 -10.01 16.02
C MET A 1 -20.99 -9.46 15.79
N ILE A 2 -20.16 -10.14 15.00
CA ILE A 2 -18.81 -9.69 14.71
C ILE A 2 -18.91 -8.53 13.72
N GLU A 3 -18.55 -7.32 14.14
CA GLU A 3 -18.45 -6.19 13.23
C GLU A 3 -17.14 -6.35 12.43
N HIS A 4 -17.29 -6.71 11.16
CA HIS A 4 -16.21 -6.68 10.17
C HIS A 4 -16.14 -5.29 9.55
N ARG A 5 -14.93 -4.85 9.25
CA ARG A 5 -14.67 -3.52 8.67
C ARG A 5 -13.93 -3.65 7.34
N ARG A 6 -14.05 -2.62 6.49
CA ARG A 6 -13.40 -2.60 5.17
C ARG A 6 -11.91 -2.29 5.25
N CYS A 7 -11.50 -1.52 6.25
CA CYS A 7 -10.11 -1.12 6.47
C CYS A 7 -9.84 -0.90 7.96
N PHE A 8 -8.56 -0.71 8.33
CA PHE A 8 -8.17 -0.47 9.71
C PHE A 8 -8.60 0.90 10.24
N ARG A 9 -8.44 1.93 9.41
CA ARG A 9 -8.74 3.33 9.67
C ARG A 9 -9.14 3.97 8.35
N ASP A 10 -10.19 4.77 8.36
CA ASP A 10 -10.62 5.49 7.17
C ASP A 10 -9.51 6.42 6.66
N PRO A 11 -9.32 6.54 5.33
CA PRO A 11 -8.39 7.50 4.76
C PRO A 11 -8.72 8.94 5.17
N ILE A 12 -7.68 9.75 5.37
CA ILE A 12 -7.81 11.19 5.57
C ILE A 12 -7.76 11.92 4.21
N PRO A 13 -8.42 13.10 4.06
CA PRO A 13 -8.43 13.86 2.81
C PRO A 13 -7.04 14.18 2.25
N GLU A 14 -6.05 14.42 3.12
CA GLU A 14 -4.69 14.82 2.77
C GLU A 14 -3.95 13.75 1.96
N ILE A 15 -4.34 12.48 2.08
CA ILE A 15 -3.79 11.41 1.23
C ILE A 15 -4.17 11.65 -0.24
N TYR A 16 -5.42 12.06 -0.49
CA TYR A 16 -5.90 12.36 -1.83
C TYR A 16 -5.32 13.69 -2.34
N GLU A 17 -5.19 14.70 -1.47
CA GLU A 17 -4.52 15.95 -1.81
C GLU A 17 -3.05 15.72 -2.19
N SER A 18 -2.32 14.91 -1.42
CA SER A 18 -0.95 14.49 -1.75
C SER A 18 -0.89 13.78 -3.10
N ALA A 19 -1.80 12.85 -3.37
CA ALA A 19 -1.88 12.18 -4.68
C ALA A 19 -2.11 13.16 -5.84
N GLU A 20 -3.01 14.14 -5.68
CA GLU A 20 -3.23 15.19 -6.68
C GLU A 20 -2.01 16.07 -6.91
N LEU A 21 -1.31 16.46 -5.85
CA LEU A 21 -0.07 17.25 -5.92
C LEU A 21 1.03 16.47 -6.64
N LEU A 22 1.20 15.19 -6.34
CA LEU A 22 2.15 14.31 -7.03
C LEU A 22 1.81 14.17 -8.52
N ASN A 23 0.53 14.02 -8.87
CA ASN A 23 0.11 13.97 -10.27
C ASN A 23 0.38 15.29 -11.01
N LYS A 24 0.10 16.44 -10.37
CA LYS A 24 0.47 17.75 -10.92
C LYS A 24 1.98 17.89 -11.08
N ALA A 25 2.76 17.37 -10.13
CA ALA A 25 4.22 17.38 -10.19
C ALA A 25 4.74 16.57 -11.40
N LEU A 26 4.15 15.40 -11.66
CA LEU A 26 4.43 14.58 -12.84
C LEU A 26 4.10 15.32 -14.14
N ILE A 27 2.94 15.97 -14.22
CA ILE A 27 2.55 16.76 -15.41
C ILE A 27 3.58 17.87 -15.69
N PHE A 28 4.06 18.57 -14.66
CA PHE A 28 5.12 19.57 -14.83
C PHE A 28 6.47 18.97 -15.16
N HIS A 29 6.79 17.78 -14.62
CA HIS A 29 8.01 17.05 -14.96
C HIS A 29 8.07 16.74 -16.45
N LEU A 30 6.98 16.19 -17.00
CA LEU A 30 6.85 15.86 -18.43
C LEU A 30 6.93 17.10 -19.35
N LYS A 31 6.65 18.29 -18.82
CA LYS A 31 6.82 19.59 -19.51
C LYS A 31 8.20 20.22 -19.29
N ASN A 32 9.11 19.53 -18.62
CA ASN A 32 10.44 20.02 -18.23
C ASN A 32 10.39 21.26 -17.29
N GLU A 33 9.31 21.44 -16.53
CA GLU A 33 9.14 22.56 -15.59
C GLU A 33 9.67 22.21 -14.19
N THR A 34 10.98 21.94 -14.08
CA THR A 34 11.64 21.40 -12.88
C THR A 34 11.33 22.16 -11.59
N ARG A 35 11.28 23.50 -11.62
CA ARG A 35 11.01 24.32 -10.43
C ARG A 35 9.63 24.01 -9.84
N LYS A 36 8.60 23.94 -10.70
CA LYS A 36 7.22 23.67 -10.26
C LYS A 36 7.06 22.23 -9.80
N THR A 37 7.71 21.27 -10.48
CA THR A 37 7.73 19.88 -10.03
C THR A 37 8.24 19.79 -8.59
N LYS A 38 9.42 20.35 -8.31
CA LYS A 38 10.02 20.30 -6.96
C LYS A 38 9.13 20.92 -5.90
N GLU A 39 8.54 22.08 -6.19
CA GLU A 39 7.62 22.77 -5.27
C GLU A 39 6.41 21.89 -4.91
N LEU A 40 5.84 21.20 -5.89
CA LEU A 40 4.69 20.32 -5.68
C LEU A 40 5.06 19.02 -4.96
N LEU A 41 6.22 18.43 -5.25
CA LEU A 41 6.71 17.26 -4.53
C LEU A 41 6.90 17.57 -3.03
N LEU A 42 7.50 18.73 -2.70
CA LEU A 42 7.64 19.15 -1.31
C LEU A 42 6.29 19.37 -0.62
N LYS A 43 5.31 19.96 -1.32
CA LYS A 43 3.95 20.15 -0.78
C LYS A 43 3.21 18.82 -0.55
N ALA A 44 3.54 17.78 -1.31
CA ALA A 44 2.94 16.47 -1.16
C ALA A 44 3.46 15.69 0.06
N ASP A 45 4.57 16.12 0.67
CA ASP A 45 5.10 15.54 1.91
C ASP A 45 4.43 16.16 3.13
N MET A 46 3.29 15.60 3.53
CA MET A 46 2.45 16.14 4.60
C MET A 46 2.61 15.34 5.90
N PRO A 47 3.07 15.95 7.02
CA PRO A 47 3.24 15.25 8.29
C PRO A 47 2.00 14.49 8.79
N VAL A 48 0.80 15.03 8.56
CA VAL A 48 -0.47 14.38 8.96
C VAL A 48 -0.69 13.01 8.28
N ILE A 49 -0.16 12.81 7.07
CA ILE A 49 -0.19 11.50 6.39
C ILE A 49 0.71 10.50 7.11
N ARG A 50 1.86 10.96 7.65
CA ARG A 50 2.75 10.12 8.46
C ARG A 50 2.06 9.71 9.75
N ASP A 51 1.43 10.65 10.46
CA ASP A 51 0.68 10.37 11.68
C ASP A 51 -0.44 9.35 11.42
N TRP A 52 -1.14 9.48 10.28
CA TRP A 52 -2.14 8.50 9.87
C TRP A 52 -1.52 7.12 9.63
N THR A 53 -0.42 7.06 8.89
CA THR A 53 0.29 5.82 8.55
C THR A 53 0.81 5.11 9.81
N GLU A 54 1.49 5.85 10.70
CA GLU A 54 2.08 5.33 11.94
C GLU A 54 1.04 4.99 13.00
N SER A 55 -0.17 5.55 12.91
CA SER A 55 -1.26 5.09 13.76
C SER A 55 -1.76 3.69 13.41
N ILE A 56 -1.58 3.25 12.17
CA ILE A 56 -2.07 1.95 11.69
C ILE A 56 -1.00 0.89 11.88
N TRP A 57 0.20 1.08 11.36
CA TRP A 57 1.24 0.06 11.48
C TRP A 57 2.02 0.19 12.80
N GLY A 58 2.59 -0.91 13.30
CA GLY A 58 3.38 -0.90 14.54
C GLY A 58 2.65 -1.47 15.76
N ALA A 59 3.43 -1.79 16.79
CA ALA A 59 3.01 -2.68 17.88
C ALA A 59 1.89 -2.13 18.79
N LYS A 60 1.62 -0.81 18.76
CA LYS A 60 0.65 -0.14 19.63
C LYS A 60 -0.49 0.53 18.87
N SER A 61 -0.78 0.05 17.65
CA SER A 61 -1.89 0.62 16.88
C SER A 61 -3.22 0.47 17.62
N PRO A 62 -3.97 1.57 17.85
CA PRO A 62 -5.33 1.48 18.41
C PRO A 62 -6.33 0.87 17.42
N TYR A 63 -5.94 0.79 16.14
CA TYR A 63 -6.79 0.27 15.07
C TYR A 63 -6.62 -1.22 14.86
N ILE A 64 -5.56 -1.86 15.33
CA ILE A 64 -5.36 -3.30 15.15
C ILE A 64 -5.73 -4.03 16.43
N LYS A 65 -6.84 -4.79 16.37
CA LYS A 65 -7.26 -5.68 17.45
C LYS A 65 -7.21 -7.11 16.93
N ILE A 66 -6.21 -7.85 17.42
CA ILE A 66 -6.05 -9.27 17.08
C ILE A 66 -7.09 -10.06 17.89
N ARG A 67 -7.90 -10.84 17.19
CA ARG A 67 -8.94 -11.69 17.79
C ARG A 67 -8.51 -13.15 17.75
N GLN A 68 -8.98 -13.92 18.73
CA GLN A 68 -8.95 -15.37 18.63
C GLN A 68 -10.03 -15.80 17.63
N VAL A 69 -9.63 -16.59 16.64
CA VAL A 69 -10.53 -17.17 15.64
C VAL A 69 -10.73 -18.65 15.94
N HIS A 70 -11.90 -19.19 15.60
CA HIS A 70 -12.17 -20.62 15.78
C HIS A 70 -11.40 -21.42 14.73
N ASN A 71 -10.63 -22.44 15.16
CA ASN A 71 -9.76 -23.25 14.29
C ASN A 71 -8.82 -22.42 13.41
N PRO A 72 -7.88 -21.65 14.00
CA PRO A 72 -6.97 -20.81 13.23
C PRO A 72 -6.12 -21.67 12.30
N LYS A 73 -5.87 -21.18 11.06
CA LYS A 73 -4.88 -21.81 10.17
C LYS A 73 -3.54 -21.96 10.92
N PRO A 74 -2.91 -23.15 10.94
CA PRO A 74 -1.67 -23.34 11.68
C PRO A 74 -0.53 -22.51 11.09
N ARG A 75 0.46 -22.16 11.92
CA ARG A 75 1.71 -21.58 11.45
C ARG A 75 2.60 -22.71 10.92
N LEU A 76 3.05 -22.58 9.68
CA LEU A 76 3.92 -23.56 9.02
C LEU A 76 5.40 -23.25 9.27
N LYS A 77 6.25 -24.27 9.35
CA LYS A 77 7.71 -24.14 9.33
C LYS A 77 8.17 -23.69 7.94
N LYS A 78 9.37 -23.12 7.84
CA LYS A 78 9.88 -22.56 6.57
C LYS A 78 9.91 -23.58 5.43
N ASN A 79 10.27 -24.83 5.71
CA ASN A 79 10.35 -25.93 4.75
C ASN A 79 8.98 -26.49 4.33
N GLU A 80 7.89 -26.10 5.00
CA GLU A 80 6.51 -26.52 4.69
C GLU A 80 5.78 -25.47 3.86
N ARG A 81 6.40 -24.30 3.63
CA ARG A 81 5.83 -23.20 2.85
C ARG A 81 6.30 -23.28 1.39
N ILE A 82 5.54 -22.71 0.46
CA ILE A 82 6.04 -22.51 -0.90
C ILE A 82 7.36 -21.71 -0.86
N GLU A 83 8.31 -22.10 -1.70
CA GLU A 83 9.67 -21.53 -1.67
C GLU A 83 9.68 -20.04 -2.01
N THR A 84 9.04 -19.68 -3.13
CA THR A 84 8.96 -18.30 -3.58
C THR A 84 7.82 -17.58 -2.86
N ARG A 85 8.17 -16.71 -1.91
CA ARG A 85 7.17 -15.94 -1.16
C ARG A 85 6.41 -14.92 -2.02
N MET A 86 7.04 -14.26 -2.98
CA MET A 86 6.43 -13.13 -3.70
C MET A 86 6.07 -13.48 -5.14
N PRO A 87 4.98 -12.92 -5.69
CA PRO A 87 4.59 -13.15 -7.07
C PRO A 87 5.66 -12.63 -8.03
N ASP A 88 5.75 -13.29 -9.18
CA ASP A 88 6.59 -12.86 -10.29
C ASP A 88 6.01 -11.64 -11.01
N LYS A 89 6.67 -11.19 -12.09
CA LYS A 89 6.21 -10.03 -12.86
C LYS A 89 4.84 -10.26 -13.51
N LYS A 90 4.59 -11.45 -14.07
CA LYS A 90 3.35 -11.76 -14.78
C LYS A 90 2.15 -11.65 -13.84
N ILE A 91 2.25 -12.27 -12.66
CA ILE A 91 1.21 -12.20 -11.64
C ILE A 91 1.04 -10.76 -11.13
N LYS A 92 2.12 -9.99 -10.95
CA LYS A 92 2.02 -8.58 -10.57
C LYS A 92 1.27 -7.74 -11.61
N ASP A 93 1.52 -7.95 -12.90
CA ASP A 93 0.81 -7.25 -13.98
C ASP A 93 -0.69 -7.61 -13.98
N GLU A 94 -1.02 -8.90 -13.78
CA GLU A 94 -2.41 -9.38 -13.64
C GLU A 94 -3.11 -8.77 -12.41
N LEU A 95 -2.41 -8.60 -11.29
CA LEU A 95 -2.91 -7.94 -10.09
C LEU A 95 -3.19 -6.45 -10.34
N ILE A 96 -2.29 -5.74 -11.03
CA ILE A 96 -2.50 -4.33 -11.40
C ILE A 96 -3.69 -4.19 -12.34
N PHE A 97 -3.83 -5.08 -13.32
CA PHE A 97 -5.00 -5.08 -14.20
C PHE A 97 -6.31 -5.30 -13.41
N ARG A 98 -6.30 -6.26 -12.49
CA ARG A 98 -7.46 -6.61 -11.68
C ARG A 98 -7.83 -5.51 -10.68
N ASP A 99 -6.85 -4.96 -9.97
CA ASP A 99 -7.06 -4.11 -8.79
C ASP A 99 -6.90 -2.61 -9.08
N GLY A 100 -6.20 -2.29 -10.18
CA GLY A 100 -5.72 -0.95 -10.46
C GLY A 100 -4.65 -0.52 -9.45
N HIS A 101 -4.47 0.80 -9.34
CA HIS A 101 -3.53 1.40 -8.39
C HIS A 101 -4.26 1.92 -7.16
N ASN A 102 -5.14 1.11 -6.58
CA ASN A 102 -5.86 1.41 -5.35
C ASN A 102 -5.69 0.28 -4.32
N CYS A 103 -5.55 0.64 -3.05
CA CYS A 103 -5.57 -0.34 -1.96
C CYS A 103 -6.94 -1.02 -1.90
N VAL A 104 -6.99 -2.37 -1.98
CA VAL A 104 -8.27 -3.10 -1.95
C VAL A 104 -9.02 -2.92 -0.64
N PHE A 105 -8.33 -2.61 0.47
CA PHE A 105 -8.96 -2.42 1.79
C PHE A 105 -9.50 -1.00 1.97
N CYS A 106 -8.62 0.00 2.09
CA CYS A 106 -9.01 1.38 2.38
C CYS A 106 -9.27 2.25 1.14
N GLY A 107 -8.94 1.79 -0.07
CA GLY A 107 -9.23 2.50 -1.31
C GLY A 107 -8.24 3.62 -1.69
N ILE A 108 -7.26 3.96 -0.84
CA ILE A 108 -6.30 5.04 -1.18
C ILE A 108 -5.51 4.70 -2.46
N PRO A 109 -5.11 5.72 -3.24
CA PRO A 109 -4.20 5.52 -4.36
C PRO A 109 -2.89 4.89 -3.88
N VAL A 110 -2.28 4.07 -4.72
CA VAL A 110 -0.98 3.46 -4.44
C VAL A 110 0.00 3.65 -5.60
N ILE A 111 1.29 3.61 -5.26
CA ILE A 111 2.43 3.91 -6.12
C ILE A 111 3.44 2.77 -6.00
N ARG A 112 3.88 2.23 -7.14
CA ARG A 112 4.85 1.15 -7.18
C ARG A 112 6.25 1.58 -6.72
N THR A 113 7.03 0.60 -6.27
CA THR A 113 8.43 0.80 -5.88
C THR A 113 9.27 1.37 -7.03
N GLU A 114 9.03 0.90 -8.25
CA GLU A 114 9.73 1.34 -9.46
C GLU A 114 9.51 2.83 -9.72
N VAL A 115 8.25 3.28 -9.65
CA VAL A 115 7.85 4.69 -9.79
C VAL A 115 8.51 5.54 -8.70
N ARG A 116 8.40 5.14 -7.42
CA ARG A 116 9.06 5.85 -6.31
C ARG A 116 10.57 5.96 -6.52
N ASN A 117 11.22 4.87 -6.94
CA ASN A 117 12.67 4.87 -7.14
C ASN A 117 13.09 5.82 -8.27
N GLN A 118 12.27 5.95 -9.32
CA GLN A 118 12.51 6.91 -10.39
C GLN A 118 12.35 8.35 -9.90
N PHE A 119 11.28 8.66 -9.17
CA PHE A 119 11.11 9.97 -8.53
C PHE A 119 12.28 10.29 -7.57
N LYS A 120 12.67 9.35 -6.71
CA LYS A 120 13.83 9.51 -5.81
C LYS A 120 15.13 9.78 -6.58
N LYS A 121 15.35 9.11 -7.71
CA LYS A 121 16.54 9.31 -8.55
C LYS A 121 16.57 10.72 -9.15
N LEU A 122 15.43 11.21 -9.62
CA LEU A 122 15.31 12.51 -10.28
C LEU A 122 15.22 13.69 -9.30
N TYR A 123 14.63 13.45 -8.13
CA TYR A 123 14.29 14.45 -7.11
C TYR A 123 14.70 13.95 -5.70
N PRO A 124 15.99 13.68 -5.45
CA PRO A 124 16.43 13.04 -4.21
C PRO A 124 16.21 13.89 -2.96
N ASN A 125 16.17 15.22 -3.09
CA ASN A 125 15.94 16.13 -1.98
C ASN A 125 14.45 16.27 -1.66
N GLU A 126 13.61 16.25 -2.69
CA GLU A 126 12.17 16.40 -2.53
C GLU A 126 11.49 15.07 -2.20
N ILE A 127 12.05 13.93 -2.62
CA ILE A 127 11.57 12.57 -2.31
C ILE A 127 12.63 11.83 -1.48
N PRO A 128 12.83 12.21 -0.20
CA PRO A 128 13.74 11.50 0.67
C PRO A 128 13.24 10.08 0.91
N TRP A 129 14.18 9.14 1.00
CA TRP A 129 13.87 7.74 1.30
C TRP A 129 15.00 7.10 2.10
N GLY A 130 15.10 7.50 3.37
CA GLY A 130 16.05 6.98 4.35
C GLY A 130 15.64 5.64 4.98
N ARG A 131 16.41 5.22 5.99
CA ARG A 131 16.22 3.93 6.67
C ARG A 131 15.08 3.99 7.67
N LYS A 132 14.90 5.13 8.35
CA LYS A 132 13.84 5.32 9.34
C LYS A 132 12.60 5.88 8.67
N ASN A 133 11.42 5.58 9.21
CA ASN A 133 10.14 6.09 8.70
C ASN A 133 10.12 7.62 8.58
N ILE A 134 10.69 8.32 9.57
CA ILE A 134 10.73 9.79 9.61
C ILE A 134 11.58 10.40 8.48
N GLU A 135 12.50 9.61 7.90
CA GLU A 135 13.40 10.02 6.82
C GLU A 135 12.82 9.72 5.42
N GLN A 136 11.54 9.32 5.35
CA GLN A 136 10.86 8.97 4.10
C GLN A 136 9.73 9.94 3.80
N HIS A 137 9.56 10.31 2.54
CA HIS A 137 8.42 11.12 2.10
C HIS A 137 7.10 10.45 2.49
N SER A 138 6.28 11.14 3.29
CA SER A 138 5.05 10.62 3.91
C SER A 138 4.02 10.15 2.89
N GLY A 139 3.76 10.94 1.84
CA GLY A 139 2.85 10.57 0.74
C GLY A 139 3.27 9.25 0.06
N PHE A 140 4.51 9.16 -0.42
CA PHE A 140 5.06 7.92 -0.99
C PHE A 140 5.09 6.74 -0.01
N GLN A 141 5.23 6.99 1.29
CA GLN A 141 5.20 5.96 2.31
C GLN A 141 3.79 5.39 2.50
N ALA A 142 2.79 6.26 2.69
CA ALA A 142 1.41 5.85 2.83
C ALA A 142 0.90 5.14 1.57
N MET A 143 1.20 5.70 0.40
CA MET A 143 0.76 5.19 -0.90
C MET A 143 1.66 4.07 -1.43
N TRP A 144 2.64 3.56 -0.68
CA TRP A 144 3.51 2.52 -1.21
C TRP A 144 2.71 1.23 -1.49
N LEU A 145 2.64 0.83 -2.76
CA LEU A 145 1.97 -0.38 -3.22
C LEU A 145 2.66 -1.61 -2.64
N GLN A 146 1.89 -2.49 -2.04
CA GLN A 146 2.30 -3.81 -1.57
C GLN A 146 1.47 -4.89 -2.27
N TYR A 147 2.08 -6.06 -2.47
CA TYR A 147 1.42 -7.28 -2.92
C TYR A 147 1.23 -8.17 -1.68
N ASP A 148 0.02 -8.22 -1.17
CA ASP A 148 -0.28 -8.76 0.15
C ASP A 148 -1.09 -10.06 0.05
N HIS A 149 -0.78 -11.04 0.90
CA HIS A 149 -1.40 -12.36 0.91
C HIS A 149 -2.56 -12.46 1.89
N LEU A 150 -3.81 -12.61 1.43
CA LEU A 150 -4.98 -12.72 2.30
C LEU A 150 -4.85 -13.83 3.34
N VAL A 151 -4.38 -15.01 2.91
CA VAL A 151 -3.79 -16.03 3.77
C VAL A 151 -2.29 -15.76 3.83
N PRO A 152 -1.70 -15.38 4.97
CA PRO A 152 -0.28 -15.10 5.06
C PRO A 152 0.58 -16.31 4.65
N HIS A 153 1.75 -16.06 4.06
CA HIS A 153 2.71 -17.11 3.70
C HIS A 153 3.11 -18.00 4.89
N SER A 154 3.20 -17.42 6.10
CA SER A 154 3.46 -18.17 7.34
C SER A 154 2.33 -19.11 7.75
N ARG A 155 1.15 -18.96 7.15
CA ARG A 155 -0.07 -19.77 7.34
C ARG A 155 -0.38 -20.63 6.11
N GLY A 156 0.57 -20.79 5.18
CA GLY A 156 0.42 -21.60 3.97
C GLY A 156 -0.24 -20.91 2.78
N GLY A 157 -0.34 -19.58 2.79
CA GLY A 157 -0.80 -18.85 1.60
C GLY A 157 0.21 -18.91 0.46
N ASP A 158 -0.31 -19.10 -0.75
CA ASP A 158 0.44 -19.17 -2.00
C ASP A 158 0.39 -17.86 -2.79
N ASN A 159 0.92 -17.85 -4.02
CA ASN A 159 0.94 -16.68 -4.89
C ASN A 159 -0.18 -16.68 -5.94
N ASN A 160 -1.23 -17.47 -5.74
CA ASN A 160 -2.36 -17.47 -6.66
C ASN A 160 -3.12 -16.13 -6.60
N LEU A 161 -3.75 -15.76 -7.71
CA LEU A 161 -4.46 -14.49 -7.82
C LEU A 161 -5.55 -14.35 -6.75
N ASP A 162 -6.24 -15.42 -6.39
CA ASP A 162 -7.26 -15.42 -5.34
C ASP A 162 -6.70 -15.23 -3.91
N ASN A 163 -5.39 -15.35 -3.71
CA ASN A 163 -4.74 -15.12 -2.43
C ASN A 163 -3.95 -13.81 -2.36
N ILE A 164 -3.53 -13.23 -3.49
CA ILE A 164 -2.79 -11.95 -3.50
C ILE A 164 -3.69 -10.79 -3.89
N VAL A 165 -3.52 -9.65 -3.21
CA VAL A 165 -4.20 -8.39 -3.51
C VAL A 165 -3.24 -7.20 -3.46
N ILE A 166 -3.61 -6.11 -4.14
CA ILE A 166 -2.91 -4.82 -4.03
C ILE A 166 -3.36 -4.06 -2.78
N THR A 167 -2.41 -3.65 -1.94
CA THR A 167 -2.69 -2.85 -0.74
C THR A 167 -1.77 -1.66 -0.64
N CYS A 168 -2.15 -0.66 0.16
CA CYS A 168 -1.19 0.32 0.65
C CYS A 168 -0.32 -0.27 1.76
N ALA A 169 0.82 0.34 2.00
CA ALA A 169 1.77 -0.10 3.02
C ALA A 169 1.19 -0.08 4.46
N PRO A 170 0.46 0.94 4.92
CA PRO A 170 -0.20 0.90 6.23
C PRO A 170 -1.16 -0.28 6.41
N CYS A 171 -1.96 -0.65 5.39
CA CYS A 171 -2.83 -1.83 5.49
C CYS A 171 -2.03 -3.14 5.52
N ASN A 172 -1.02 -3.29 4.66
CA ASN A 172 -0.16 -4.48 4.61
C ASN A 172 0.59 -4.69 5.94
N PHE A 173 1.37 -3.70 6.37
CA PHE A 173 2.18 -3.79 7.59
C PHE A 173 1.37 -3.60 8.86
N GLY A 174 0.11 -3.14 8.77
CA GLY A 174 -0.83 -3.25 9.87
C GLY A 174 -1.29 -4.69 10.07
N ARG A 175 -1.61 -5.41 8.98
CA ARG A 175 -2.06 -6.81 9.08
C ARG A 175 -0.93 -7.80 9.36
N MET A 176 0.28 -7.55 8.87
CA MET A 176 1.45 -8.41 9.09
C MET A 176 1.19 -9.87 8.70
N GLU A 177 1.24 -10.78 9.68
CA GLU A 177 1.08 -12.23 9.51
C GLU A 177 -0.28 -12.75 10.01
N TYR A 178 -1.23 -11.84 10.21
CA TYR A 178 -2.59 -12.17 10.63
C TYR A 178 -3.51 -12.38 9.42
N THR A 179 -4.45 -13.31 9.54
CA THR A 179 -5.52 -13.48 8.54
C THR A 179 -6.49 -12.30 8.59
N ILE A 180 -7.26 -12.08 7.51
CA ILE A 180 -8.32 -11.06 7.50
C ILE A 180 -9.35 -11.27 8.62
N GLU A 181 -9.62 -12.51 9.01
CA GLU A 181 -10.52 -12.84 10.11
C GLU A 181 -9.93 -12.42 11.47
N GLU A 182 -8.66 -12.76 11.72
CA GLU A 182 -7.93 -12.42 12.96
C GLU A 182 -7.92 -10.90 13.21
N VAL A 183 -7.94 -10.08 12.14
CA VAL A 183 -7.97 -8.61 12.24
C VAL A 183 -9.33 -7.97 11.89
N SER A 184 -10.34 -8.81 11.66
CA SER A 184 -11.73 -8.42 11.37
C SER A 184 -11.91 -7.55 10.13
N LEU A 185 -11.08 -7.78 9.11
CA LEU A 185 -11.27 -7.23 7.79
C LEU A 185 -12.24 -8.08 6.97
N LEU A 186 -13.07 -7.44 6.17
CA LEU A 186 -13.89 -8.11 5.17
C LEU A 186 -13.02 -8.68 4.05
N ASN A 187 -13.43 -9.82 3.51
CA ASN A 187 -12.82 -10.37 2.31
C ASN A 187 -13.03 -9.40 1.14
N PRO A 188 -11.95 -8.89 0.50
CA PRO A 188 -12.08 -7.91 -0.58
C PRO A 188 -12.69 -8.48 -1.87
N PHE A 189 -12.86 -9.80 -1.98
CA PHE A 189 -13.55 -10.44 -3.11
C PHE A 189 -15.08 -10.51 -2.94
N GLU A 190 -15.60 -10.27 -1.74
CA GLU A 190 -17.05 -10.32 -1.45
C GLU A 190 -17.76 -8.98 -1.69
N ARG A 191 -17.07 -8.03 -2.33
CA ARG A 191 -17.62 -6.70 -2.61
C ARG A 191 -17.05 -6.11 -3.89
N ASP A 192 -17.79 -5.17 -4.45
CA ASP A 192 -17.32 -4.38 -5.58
C ASP A 192 -16.10 -3.55 -5.20
N ARG A 193 -15.12 -3.55 -6.11
CA ARG A 193 -13.88 -2.79 -5.98
C ARG A 193 -14.09 -1.41 -6.57
N VAL A 194 -13.89 -0.38 -5.75
CA VAL A 194 -13.87 1.00 -6.25
C VAL A 194 -12.54 1.21 -6.98
N LYS A 195 -12.60 1.35 -8.31
CA LYS A 195 -11.46 1.76 -9.13
C LYS A 195 -11.54 3.26 -9.35
N PHE A 196 -10.58 4.01 -8.80
CA PHE A 196 -10.45 5.43 -9.13
C PHE A 196 -9.63 5.59 -10.42
N LYS A 197 -9.84 6.68 -11.15
CA LYS A 197 -8.96 7.08 -12.26
C LYS A 197 -7.63 7.58 -11.71
N TRP A 198 -6.76 6.65 -11.34
CA TRP A 198 -5.40 6.88 -10.90
C TRP A 198 -4.52 5.81 -11.52
N ASN A 199 -3.46 6.20 -12.24
CA ASN A 199 -2.59 5.26 -12.96
C ASN A 199 -1.31 4.90 -12.19
N GLY A 200 -1.15 5.32 -10.93
CA GLY A 200 0.06 5.03 -10.16
C GLY A 200 1.26 5.93 -10.45
N LEU A 201 1.09 7.02 -11.21
CA LEU A 201 2.18 7.88 -11.70
C LEU A 201 3.17 7.14 -12.63
N GLU A 202 2.69 6.09 -13.31
CA GLU A 202 3.52 5.21 -14.14
C GLU A 202 4.18 5.92 -15.32
N ASP A 203 3.63 7.07 -15.76
CA ASP A 203 4.17 7.82 -16.90
C ASP A 203 5.59 8.38 -16.65
N ILE A 204 6.09 8.37 -15.40
CA ILE A 204 7.48 8.74 -15.12
C ILE A 204 8.50 7.68 -15.57
N LEU A 205 8.04 6.46 -15.87
CA LEU A 205 8.87 5.35 -16.31
C LEU A 205 9.04 5.30 -17.84
N ILE A 206 8.34 6.19 -18.56
CA ILE A 206 8.39 6.34 -20.02
C ILE A 206 9.49 7.35 -20.37
#